data_AF-A0A0Q3T421-F1
#
_entry.id   AF-A0A0Q3T421-F1
#
_cell.length_a   1.000
_cell.length_b   1.000
_cell.length_c   1.000
_cell.angle_alpha   90.00
_cell.angle_beta   90.00
_cell.angle_gamma   90.00
#
_symmetry.space_group_name_H-M   'P 1'
#
loop_
_entity.id
_entity.type
_entity.pdbx_description
1 polymer ?
#
loop_
_entity_poly.entity_id
_entity_poly.type
_entity_poly.pdbx_seq_one_letter_code
_entity_poly.pdbx_strand_id
1 'polypeptide(L)'
;FHVDDSEVTLNVCLGKQFSGGELYFRGIRCENHVNSETQHEEMYDYTHIPGQAVLHRGRHRHGARATSSGLRINLLLWCRSSVFREMKKYQKDFPSWCGECQREKRERQSQYVKATKMAFLRGAGGAMI
;
A
#
# COMPACT_ATOMS: atom_id res chain seq x y z
N PHE A 1 6.30 -3.24 -10.85
CA PHE A 1 6.63 -2.95 -9.44
C PHE A 1 6.99 -4.25 -8.73
N HIS A 2 7.60 -4.16 -7.55
CA HIS A 2 7.84 -5.26 -6.62
C HIS A 2 7.51 -4.80 -5.19
N VAL A 3 7.73 -5.67 -4.21
CA VAL A 3 7.75 -5.37 -2.78
C VAL A 3 9.06 -5.89 -2.20
N ASP A 4 9.52 -5.31 -1.10
CA ASP A 4 10.72 -5.78 -0.40
C ASP A 4 10.38 -6.89 0.60
N ASP A 5 11.31 -7.82 0.82
CA ASP A 5 11.27 -8.75 1.96
C ASP A 5 11.81 -8.08 3.23
N SER A 6 11.19 -6.96 3.61
CA SER A 6 11.49 -6.16 4.80
C SER A 6 10.19 -5.71 5.47
N GLU A 7 10.27 -5.37 6.76
CA GLU A 7 9.18 -4.62 7.41
C GLU A 7 9.26 -3.14 7.00
N VAL A 8 10.48 -2.61 6.96
CA VAL A 8 10.81 -1.23 6.61
C VAL A 8 12.05 -1.22 5.71
N THR A 9 12.04 -0.35 4.70
CA THR A 9 13.17 -0.07 3.83
C THR A 9 13.56 1.39 3.95
N LEU A 10 14.85 1.65 4.17
CA LEU A 10 15.46 2.97 4.07
C LEU A 10 16.22 3.05 2.75
N ASN A 11 15.94 4.08 1.96
CA ASN A 11 16.60 4.35 0.69
C ASN A 11 17.21 5.76 0.70
N VAL A 12 18.54 5.84 0.78
CA VAL A 12 19.29 7.09 0.83
C VAL A 12 19.88 7.40 -0.53
N CYS A 13 19.64 8.61 -1.05
CA CYS A 13 20.25 9.05 -2.30
C CYS A 13 21.67 9.60 -2.04
N LEU A 14 22.68 8.89 -2.54
CA LEU A 14 24.10 9.25 -2.41
C LEU A 14 24.69 9.82 -3.70
N GLY A 15 23.92 9.80 -4.81
CA GLY A 15 24.35 10.36 -6.09
C GLY A 15 24.62 11.86 -6.02
N LYS A 16 25.44 12.38 -6.93
CA LYS A 16 25.73 13.84 -7.05
C LYS A 16 24.81 14.54 -8.05
N GLN A 17 24.93 14.20 -9.33
CA GLN A 17 24.17 14.80 -10.43
C GLN A 17 23.65 13.68 -11.35
N PHE A 18 22.33 13.54 -11.41
CA PHE A 18 21.62 12.62 -12.30
C PHE A 18 20.21 13.16 -12.56
N SER A 19 19.54 12.64 -13.60
CA SER A 19 18.13 12.93 -13.87
C SER A 19 17.34 11.64 -14.13
N GLY A 20 16.03 11.71 -13.95
CA GLY A 20 15.16 10.53 -13.92
C GLY A 20 15.41 9.68 -12.67
N GLY A 21 15.06 8.39 -12.75
CA GLY A 21 15.28 7.46 -11.64
C GLY A 21 14.36 7.68 -10.45
N GLU A 22 13.21 8.35 -10.64
CA GLU A 22 12.19 8.54 -9.62
C GLU A 22 11.76 7.19 -9.06
N LEU A 23 11.57 7.12 -7.74
CA LEU A 23 10.85 6.00 -7.16
C LEU A 23 9.38 6.20 -7.43
N TYR A 24 8.71 5.12 -7.81
CA TYR A 24 7.28 5.14 -7.96
C TYR A 24 6.67 4.13 -6.97
N PHE A 25 5.59 4.54 -6.33
CA PHE A 25 4.86 3.83 -5.30
C PHE A 25 3.41 3.62 -5.74
N ARG A 26 2.88 2.42 -5.51
CA ARG A 26 1.60 1.94 -6.03
C ARG A 26 0.73 1.36 -4.91
N GLY A 27 0.77 1.99 -3.75
CA GLY A 27 0.00 1.60 -2.57
C GLY A 27 0.52 0.36 -1.85
N ILE A 28 0.07 0.21 -0.61
CA ILE A 28 0.51 -0.85 0.31
C ILE A 28 -0.48 -2.02 0.23
N ARG A 29 0.04 -3.26 0.20
CA ARG A 29 -0.77 -4.48 0.08
C ARG A 29 -0.37 -5.60 1.03
N CYS A 30 -1.36 -6.34 1.52
CA CYS A 30 -1.13 -7.60 2.22
C CYS A 30 -0.73 -8.70 1.23
N GLU A 31 -0.43 -9.90 1.75
CA GLU A 31 -0.01 -11.06 0.93
C GLU A 31 -1.07 -11.46 -0.07
N ASN A 32 -2.33 -11.46 0.34
CA ASN A 32 -3.46 -11.84 -0.51
C ASN A 32 -3.73 -10.83 -1.63
N HIS A 33 -3.30 -9.57 -1.48
CA HIS A 33 -3.64 -8.48 -2.39
C HIS A 33 -2.43 -7.87 -3.09
N VAL A 34 -1.25 -8.50 -3.03
CA VAL A 34 -0.02 -7.94 -3.63
C VAL A 34 -0.18 -7.65 -5.12
N ASN A 35 -0.94 -8.49 -5.82
CA ASN A 35 -1.19 -8.41 -7.25
C ASN A 35 -2.52 -7.71 -7.60
N SER A 36 -3.26 -7.15 -6.63
CA SER A 36 -4.50 -6.43 -6.96
C SER A 36 -4.19 -5.17 -7.78
N GLU A 37 -5.19 -4.58 -8.41
CA GLU A 37 -4.98 -3.37 -9.21
C GLU A 37 -4.48 -2.20 -8.35
N THR A 38 -3.86 -1.22 -9.02
CA THR A 38 -3.47 0.04 -8.37
C THR A 38 -4.54 1.07 -8.63
N GLN A 39 -5.04 1.69 -7.57
CA GLN A 39 -5.99 2.79 -7.70
C GLN A 39 -5.25 4.11 -7.93
N HIS A 40 -5.92 5.09 -8.54
CA HIS A 40 -5.29 6.36 -8.89
C HIS A 40 -4.75 7.09 -7.66
N GLU A 41 -5.47 7.05 -6.53
CA GLU A 41 -5.10 7.70 -5.27
C GLU A 41 -3.89 7.03 -4.59
N GLU A 42 -3.48 5.85 -5.06
CA GLU A 42 -2.33 5.11 -4.54
C GLU A 42 -1.04 5.37 -5.35
N MET A 43 -1.16 6.10 -6.46
CA MET A 43 -0.03 6.42 -7.32
C MET A 43 0.73 7.61 -6.77
N TYR A 44 1.96 7.37 -6.33
CA TYR A 44 2.85 8.42 -5.84
C TYR A 44 4.24 8.24 -6.44
N ASP A 45 4.80 9.30 -7.02
CA ASP A 45 6.13 9.30 -7.59
C ASP A 45 7.01 10.26 -6.79
N TYR A 46 8.15 9.77 -6.31
CA TYR A 46 9.12 10.50 -5.51
C TYR A 46 10.40 10.73 -6.30
N THR A 47 10.73 12.01 -6.48
CA THR A 47 12.01 12.43 -7.05
C THR A 47 13.10 12.33 -5.99
N HIS A 48 14.13 11.52 -6.27
CA HIS A 48 15.28 11.43 -5.39
C HIS A 48 16.09 12.73 -5.37
N ILE A 49 16.37 13.19 -4.16
CA ILE A 49 17.21 14.36 -3.92
C ILE A 49 18.51 13.87 -3.26
N PRO A 50 19.70 14.15 -3.85
CA PRO A 50 20.98 13.89 -3.22
C PRO A 50 21.04 14.32 -1.76
N GLY A 51 21.52 13.42 -0.89
CA GLY A 51 21.62 13.66 0.56
C GLY A 51 20.32 13.41 1.34
N GLN A 52 19.20 13.10 0.68
CA GLN A 52 17.95 12.75 1.34
C GLN A 52 17.73 11.24 1.40
N ALA A 53 16.90 10.84 2.37
CA ALA A 53 16.46 9.47 2.54
C ALA A 53 14.94 9.36 2.51
N VAL A 54 14.44 8.26 1.94
CA VAL A 54 13.05 7.84 2.03
C VAL A 54 12.96 6.60 2.90
N LEU A 55 12.07 6.63 3.88
CA LEU A 55 11.68 5.47 4.66
C LEU A 55 10.30 5.00 4.18
N HIS A 56 10.18 3.73 3.79
CA HIS A 56 8.90 3.16 3.38
C HIS A 56 8.71 1.75 3.92
N ARG A 57 7.46 1.28 3.96
CA ARG A 57 7.15 -0.10 4.33
C ARG A 57 7.67 -1.03 3.23
N GLY A 58 8.23 -2.18 3.58
CA GLY A 58 8.65 -3.16 2.57
C GLY A 58 7.48 -3.68 1.72
N ARG A 59 6.28 -3.71 2.31
CA ARG A 59 5.00 -4.04 1.63
C ARG A 59 4.45 -2.93 0.72
N HIS A 60 5.10 -1.78 0.64
CA HIS A 60 4.71 -0.75 -0.30
C HIS A 60 5.16 -1.19 -1.69
N ARG A 61 4.20 -1.38 -2.61
CA ARG A 61 4.52 -1.77 -3.98
C ARG A 61 5.25 -0.63 -4.67
N HIS A 62 6.45 -0.87 -5.18
CA HIS A 62 7.26 0.20 -5.72
C HIS A 62 8.24 -0.27 -6.81
N GLY A 63 8.97 0.69 -7.38
CA GLY A 63 10.07 0.47 -8.30
C GLY A 63 10.79 1.78 -8.59
N ALA A 64 11.78 1.75 -9.47
CA ALA A 64 12.47 2.93 -9.96
C ALA A 64 12.19 3.12 -11.46
N ARG A 65 12.01 4.37 -11.88
CA ARG A 65 12.00 4.75 -13.30
C ARG A 65 13.42 4.66 -13.88
N ALA A 66 13.51 4.70 -15.21
CA ALA A 66 14.81 4.74 -15.86
C ALA A 66 15.57 6.01 -15.47
N THR A 67 16.87 5.88 -15.22
CA THR A 67 17.76 7.04 -15.11
C THR A 67 18.05 7.55 -16.52
N SER A 68 17.72 8.81 -16.79
CA SER A 68 17.89 9.40 -18.13
C SER A 68 19.27 10.01 -18.34
N SER A 69 19.94 10.45 -17.28
CA SER A 69 21.32 10.94 -17.34
C SER A 69 22.04 10.83 -16.01
N GLY A 70 23.38 10.81 -16.04
CA GLY A 70 24.24 10.76 -14.85
C GLY A 70 24.26 9.38 -14.18
N LEU A 71 24.76 9.34 -12.94
CA LEU A 71 24.88 8.11 -12.15
C LEU A 71 24.06 8.23 -10.86
N ARG A 72 22.96 7.47 -10.80
CA ARG A 72 22.14 7.34 -9.59
C ARG A 72 22.76 6.28 -8.67
N ILE A 73 23.20 6.71 -7.49
CA ILE A 73 23.77 5.84 -6.46
C ILE A 73 22.91 5.96 -5.21
N ASN A 74 22.41 4.83 -4.73
CA ASN A 74 21.58 4.79 -3.53
C ASN A 74 22.10 3.75 -2.54
N LEU A 75 21.99 4.05 -1.24
CA LEU A 75 22.16 3.09 -0.16
C LEU A 75 20.78 2.55 0.25
N LEU A 76 20.61 1.25 0.20
CA LEU A 76 19.40 0.55 0.62
C LEU A 76 19.66 -0.25 1.90
N LEU A 77 18.85 -0.02 2.93
CA LEU A 77 18.82 -0.84 4.14
C LEU A 77 17.45 -1.50 4.27
N TRP A 78 17.42 -2.83 4.28
CA TRP A 78 16.24 -3.63 4.58
C TRP A 78 16.22 -4.01 6.05
N CYS A 79 15.31 -3.40 6.80
CA CYS A 79 15.16 -3.64 8.22
C CYS A 79 14.16 -4.78 8.43
N ARG A 80 14.66 -5.88 9.03
CA ARG A 80 13.87 -7.08 9.33
C ARG A 80 13.75 -7.30 10.84
N SER A 81 12.58 -7.70 11.31
CA SER A 81 12.33 -8.05 12.71
C SER A 81 11.81 -9.48 12.83
N SER A 82 12.59 -10.36 13.46
CA SER A 82 12.19 -11.75 13.74
C SER A 82 10.97 -11.81 14.65
N VAL A 83 10.93 -10.97 15.69
CA VAL A 83 9.79 -10.86 16.60
C VAL A 83 8.54 -10.46 15.85
N PHE A 84 8.61 -9.44 14.99
CA PHE A 84 7.46 -9.02 14.20
C PHE A 84 6.93 -10.14 13.29
N ARG A 85 7.84 -10.87 12.62
CA ARG A 85 7.48 -11.97 11.73
C ARG A 85 6.87 -13.15 12.47
N GLU A 86 7.38 -13.46 13.67
CA GLU A 86 6.79 -14.49 14.53
C GLU A 86 5.39 -14.08 14.98
N MET A 87 5.22 -12.85 15.50
CA MET A 87 3.92 -12.33 15.92
C MET A 87 2.88 -12.34 14.80
N LYS A 88 3.31 -12.10 13.56
CA LYS A 88 2.43 -12.12 12.38
C LYS A 88 1.76 -13.49 12.15
N LYS A 89 2.39 -14.61 12.55
CA LYS A 89 1.80 -15.96 12.41
C LYS A 89 0.51 -16.12 13.22
N TYR A 90 0.37 -15.37 14.29
CA TYR A 90 -0.79 -15.42 15.18
C TYR A 90 -1.83 -14.34 14.86
N GLN A 91 -1.55 -13.44 13.91
CA GLN A 91 -2.46 -12.38 13.52
C GLN A 91 -3.59 -12.92 12.63
N LYS A 92 -4.82 -12.95 13.16
CA LYS A 92 -6.00 -13.49 12.46
C LYS A 92 -6.83 -12.43 11.72
N ASP A 93 -6.61 -11.15 12.00
CA ASP A 93 -7.45 -10.07 11.48
C ASP A 93 -6.96 -9.52 10.14
N PHE A 94 -7.91 -9.02 9.35
CA PHE A 94 -7.61 -8.29 8.12
C PHE A 94 -6.74 -7.06 8.42
N PRO A 95 -5.62 -6.87 7.71
CA PRO A 95 -4.75 -5.74 7.96
C PRO A 95 -5.43 -4.43 7.58
N SER A 96 -5.65 -3.58 8.58
CA SER A 96 -6.22 -2.23 8.42
C SER A 96 -5.42 -1.32 7.50
N TRP A 97 -4.18 -1.68 7.19
CA TRP A 97 -3.27 -0.88 6.36
C TRP A 97 -3.24 -1.28 4.88
N CYS A 98 -3.87 -2.38 4.50
CA CYS A 98 -3.94 -2.78 3.10
C CYS A 98 -5.07 -1.99 2.41
N GLY A 99 -4.73 -1.24 1.35
CA GLY A 99 -5.72 -0.44 0.61
C GLY A 99 -6.90 -1.27 0.09
N GLU A 100 -6.61 -2.47 -0.42
CA GLU A 100 -7.65 -3.39 -0.91
C GLU A 100 -8.56 -3.92 0.20
N CYS A 101 -7.99 -4.44 1.31
CA CYS A 101 -8.80 -4.89 2.45
C CYS A 101 -9.74 -3.79 2.97
N GLN A 102 -9.28 -2.53 3.00
CA GLN A 102 -10.13 -1.41 3.39
C GLN A 102 -11.27 -1.17 2.40
N ARG A 103 -11.03 -1.29 1.08
CA ARG A 103 -12.07 -1.16 0.06
C ARG A 103 -13.10 -2.26 0.17
N GLU A 104 -12.68 -3.52 0.19
CA GLU A 104 -13.57 -4.66 0.37
C GLU A 104 -14.43 -4.51 1.63
N LYS A 105 -13.82 -4.04 2.73
CA LYS A 105 -14.55 -3.76 3.98
C LYS A 105 -15.61 -2.66 3.78
N ARG A 106 -15.26 -1.54 3.14
CA ARG A 106 -16.20 -0.44 2.85
C ARG A 106 -17.34 -0.89 1.94
N GLU A 107 -17.05 -1.69 0.93
CA GLU A 107 -18.05 -2.24 0.00
C GLU A 107 -19.04 -3.16 0.71
N ARG A 108 -18.56 -4.11 1.52
CA ARG A 108 -19.40 -5.00 2.33
C ARG A 108 -20.30 -4.20 3.28
N GLN A 109 -19.76 -3.17 3.93
CA GLN A 109 -20.54 -2.28 4.80
C GLN A 109 -21.63 -1.52 4.03
N SER A 110 -21.29 -0.96 2.86
CA SER A 110 -22.25 -0.26 2.00
C SER A 110 -23.38 -1.18 1.54
N GLN A 111 -23.07 -2.41 1.13
CA GLN A 111 -24.05 -3.43 0.76
C GLN A 111 -24.97 -3.79 1.94
N TYR A 112 -24.40 -4.03 3.12
CA TYR A 112 -25.17 -4.33 4.33
C TYR A 112 -26.14 -3.20 4.70
N VAL A 113 -25.68 -1.94 4.65
CA VAL A 113 -26.54 -0.78 4.91
C VAL A 113 -27.66 -0.68 3.88
N LYS A 114 -27.37 -0.89 2.58
CA LYS A 114 -28.39 -0.90 1.53
C LYS A 114 -29.42 -2.01 1.76
N ALA A 115 -28.99 -3.23 2.07
CA ALA A 115 -29.88 -4.36 2.34
C ALA A 115 -30.77 -4.11 3.56
N THR A 116 -30.20 -3.59 4.65
CA THR A 116 -30.95 -3.27 5.88
C THR A 116 -31.98 -2.18 5.62
N LYS A 117 -31.63 -1.12 4.87
CA LYS A 117 -32.57 -0.07 4.45
C LYS A 117 -33.72 -0.64 3.60
N MET A 118 -33.42 -1.53 2.65
CA MET A 118 -34.45 -2.17 1.82
C MET A 118 -35.38 -3.07 2.66
N ALA A 119 -34.85 -3.83 3.61
CA ALA A 119 -35.65 -4.66 4.51
C ALA A 119 -36.58 -3.80 5.39
N PHE A 120 -36.07 -2.70 5.93
CA PHE A 120 -36.87 -1.75 6.73
C PHE A 120 -38.00 -1.12 5.93
N LEU A 121 -37.72 -0.65 4.70
CA LEU A 121 -38.74 -0.06 3.83
C LEU A 121 -39.82 -1.08 3.41
N ARG A 122 -39.45 -2.34 3.18
CA ARG A 122 -40.41 -3.43 2.90
C ARG A 122 -41.28 -3.77 4.11
N GLY A 123 -40.72 -3.70 5.32
CA GLY A 123 -41.47 -3.90 6.57
C GLY A 123 -42.45 -2.77 6.88
N ALA A 124 -42.11 -1.52 6.55
CA ALA A 124 -42.97 -0.36 6.77
C ALA A 124 -44.18 -0.29 5.80
N GLY A 125 -44.08 -0.90 4.62
CA GLY A 125 -45.17 -0.96 3.64
C GLY A 125 -46.27 -2.00 3.92
N GLY A 126 -46.11 -2.83 4.96
CA GLY A 126 -47.08 -3.86 5.36
C GLY A 126 -48.13 -3.41 6.38
N ALA A 127 -48.07 -2.15 6.82
CA ALA A 127 -49.03 -1.56 7.76
C ALA A 127 -49.81 -0.42 7.08
N MET A 128 -50.59 -0.76 6.05
CA MET A 128 -51.78 0.03 5.69
C MET A 128 -52.99 -0.91 5.74
N ILE A 129 -53.71 -0.79 6.86
CA ILE A 129 -55.15 -1.09 6.98
C ILE A 129 -55.94 -0.11 6.14
#